data_AF-X0UFB7-F1
#
_entry.id   AF-X0UFB7-F1
#
_cell.length_a   1.000
_cell.length_b   1.000
_cell.length_c   1.000
_cell.angle_alpha   90.00
_cell.angle_beta   90.00
_cell.angle_gamma   90.00
#
_symmetry.space_group_name_H-M   'P 1'
#
loop_
_entity.id
_entity.type
_entity.pdbx_description
1 polymer ?
#
loop_
_entity_poly.entity_id
_entity_poly.type
_entity_poly.pdbx_seq_one_letter_code
_entity_poly.pdbx_strand_id
1 'polypeptide(L)'
;GIRALLYKVAFYGDVAKNSEDEGERAKAMGLVDILVPICKAYGSDKGFLVTEQAIQTYGGYGYISEYPVEQYMRDVKITSLYEGTNGIQALDLMGRKLGTKGGMLFMQFMQDLAAFVQGNKGHETLGPLVAELEKAQMKLAEAVMGFPATMKAGGLEAVTPILNATPFLEAMGHVCVSWVLQDMAILAQSKLDALLEQKGIDASDKKAYRAFLEDNDEAKFFYGKVQSAAWFTHNILPHAHAILGTIKSKDVSAMKVIF
;
A
#
# COMPACT_ATOMS: atom_id res chain seq x y z
N GLY A 1 -2.16 -1.86 -7.97
CA GLY A 1 -1.97 -1.73 -6.52
C GLY A 1 -3.18 -2.24 -5.76
N ILE A 2 -4.19 -1.38 -5.57
CA ILE A 2 -5.36 -1.66 -4.71
C ILE A 2 -6.07 -2.98 -5.06
N ARG A 3 -6.31 -3.27 -6.34
CA ARG A 3 -6.87 -4.56 -6.77
C ARG A 3 -6.08 -5.77 -6.26
N ALA A 4 -4.76 -5.73 -6.34
CA ALA A 4 -3.90 -6.82 -5.87
C ALA A 4 -3.94 -6.94 -4.35
N LEU A 5 -3.99 -5.80 -3.64
CA LEU A 5 -4.15 -5.80 -2.18
C LEU A 5 -5.48 -6.42 -1.75
N LEU A 6 -6.59 -6.06 -2.40
CA LEU A 6 -7.92 -6.63 -2.12
C LEU A 6 -7.94 -8.14 -2.35
N TYR A 7 -7.38 -8.62 -3.47
CA TYR A 7 -7.29 -10.06 -3.72
C TYR A 7 -6.38 -10.79 -2.73
N LYS A 8 -5.27 -10.17 -2.32
CA LYS A 8 -4.37 -10.74 -1.31
C LYS A 8 -5.07 -10.87 0.05
N VAL A 9 -5.87 -9.89 0.45
CA VAL A 9 -6.69 -9.96 1.68
C VAL A 9 -7.79 -11.00 1.56
N ALA A 10 -8.47 -11.08 0.41
CA ALA A 10 -9.48 -12.11 0.17
C ALA A 10 -8.89 -13.52 0.27
N PHE A 11 -7.71 -13.74 -0.33
CA PHE A 11 -6.97 -15.00 -0.22
C PHE A 11 -6.64 -15.36 1.24
N TYR A 12 -6.13 -14.41 2.03
CA TYR A 12 -5.91 -14.66 3.46
C TYR A 12 -7.21 -14.92 4.22
N GLY A 13 -8.32 -14.30 3.81
CA GLY A 13 -9.65 -14.59 4.33
C GLY A 13 -10.08 -16.04 4.09
N ASP A 14 -9.79 -16.59 2.91
CA ASP A 14 -10.06 -17.99 2.60
C ASP A 14 -9.14 -18.94 3.37
N VAL A 15 -7.84 -18.63 3.48
CA VAL A 15 -6.91 -19.44 4.29
C VAL A 15 -7.32 -19.45 5.76
N ALA A 16 -7.70 -18.30 6.32
CA ALA A 16 -8.14 -18.16 7.72
C ALA A 16 -9.37 -19.02 8.05
N LYS A 17 -10.24 -19.23 7.05
CA LYS A 17 -11.48 -20.03 7.20
C LYS A 17 -11.26 -21.51 6.92
N ASN A 18 -10.40 -21.85 5.96
CA ASN A 18 -10.39 -23.17 5.35
C ASN A 18 -9.09 -23.97 5.54
N SER A 19 -7.97 -23.38 5.99
CA SER A 19 -6.74 -24.17 6.21
C SER A 19 -6.93 -25.20 7.32
N GLU A 20 -6.34 -26.39 7.17
CA GLU A 20 -6.34 -27.43 8.19
C GLU A 20 -5.28 -27.16 9.29
N ASP A 21 -4.31 -26.27 9.01
CA ASP A 21 -3.27 -25.85 9.96
C ASP A 21 -3.75 -24.63 10.78
N GLU A 22 -3.87 -24.82 12.10
CA GLU A 22 -4.30 -23.76 13.03
C GLU A 22 -3.35 -22.55 13.04
N GLY A 23 -2.06 -22.78 12.87
CA GLY A 23 -1.04 -21.73 12.80
C GLY A 23 -1.19 -20.89 11.53
N GLU A 24 -1.40 -21.53 10.38
CA GLU A 24 -1.68 -20.83 9.12
C GLU A 24 -2.98 -20.02 9.21
N ARG A 25 -4.04 -20.59 9.79
CA ARG A 25 -5.31 -19.88 10.01
C ARG A 25 -5.11 -18.63 10.86
N ALA A 26 -4.41 -18.77 11.98
CA ALA A 26 -4.16 -17.66 12.90
C ALA A 26 -3.31 -16.57 12.25
N LYS A 27 -2.28 -16.94 11.49
CA LYS A 27 -1.44 -16.00 10.74
C LYS A 27 -2.25 -15.26 9.68
N ALA A 28 -3.02 -15.99 8.87
CA ALA A 28 -3.84 -15.40 7.82
C ALA A 28 -4.90 -14.46 8.39
N MET A 29 -5.58 -14.84 9.47
CA MET A 29 -6.54 -13.97 10.16
C MET A 29 -5.88 -12.70 10.69
N GLY A 30 -4.66 -12.80 11.23
CA GLY A 30 -3.90 -11.63 11.68
C GLY A 30 -3.59 -10.64 10.56
N LEU A 31 -3.27 -11.13 9.35
CA LEU A 31 -3.06 -10.29 8.17
C LEU A 31 -4.38 -9.67 7.70
N VAL A 32 -5.48 -10.41 7.71
CA VAL A 32 -6.83 -9.87 7.42
C VAL A 32 -7.15 -8.72 8.37
N ASP A 33 -6.93 -8.91 9.66
CA ASP A 33 -7.23 -7.92 10.70
C ASP A 33 -6.50 -6.58 10.50
N ILE A 34 -5.27 -6.61 10.01
CA ILE A 34 -4.48 -5.40 9.70
C ILE A 34 -4.86 -4.81 8.35
N LEU A 35 -5.03 -5.64 7.33
CA LEU A 35 -5.13 -5.18 5.95
C LEU A 35 -6.55 -4.75 5.57
N VAL A 36 -7.60 -5.23 6.24
CA VAL A 36 -8.99 -4.82 5.99
C VAL A 36 -9.21 -3.31 6.20
N PRO A 37 -8.85 -2.68 7.34
CA PRO A 37 -9.05 -1.24 7.51
C PRO A 37 -8.26 -0.43 6.48
N ILE A 38 -7.07 -0.91 6.08
CA ILE A 38 -6.27 -0.29 5.01
C ILE A 38 -7.02 -0.41 3.67
N CYS A 39 -7.47 -1.61 3.30
CA CYS A 39 -8.25 -1.82 2.08
C CYS A 39 -9.48 -0.93 2.01
N LYS A 40 -10.19 -0.77 3.13
CA LYS A 40 -11.40 0.05 3.18
C LYS A 40 -11.08 1.54 3.07
N ALA A 41 -10.24 2.07 3.96
CA ALA A 41 -10.00 3.52 4.03
C ALA A 41 -9.07 4.01 2.92
N TYR A 42 -7.89 3.39 2.78
CA TYR A 42 -6.96 3.78 1.71
C TYR A 42 -7.56 3.53 0.33
N GLY A 43 -8.25 2.39 0.15
CA GLY A 43 -8.89 2.06 -1.13
C GLY A 43 -9.97 3.05 -1.53
N SER A 44 -10.82 3.48 -0.60
CA SER A 44 -11.87 4.48 -0.88
C SER A 44 -11.31 5.88 -1.10
N ASP A 45 -10.32 6.33 -0.30
CA ASP A 45 -9.68 7.63 -0.49
C ASP A 45 -8.96 7.71 -1.84
N LYS A 46 -8.15 6.70 -2.17
CA LYS A 46 -7.49 6.65 -3.48
C LYS A 46 -8.46 6.42 -4.63
N GLY A 47 -9.55 5.69 -4.42
CA GLY A 47 -10.62 5.53 -5.41
C GLY A 47 -11.22 6.87 -5.81
N PHE A 48 -11.52 7.72 -4.84
CA PHE A 48 -12.02 9.08 -5.09
C PHE A 48 -10.99 9.96 -5.83
N LEU A 49 -9.72 9.94 -5.40
CA LEU A 49 -8.65 10.69 -6.09
C LEU A 49 -8.44 10.21 -7.54
N VAL A 50 -8.54 8.91 -7.81
CA VAL A 50 -8.42 8.39 -9.18
C VAL A 50 -9.59 8.88 -10.06
N THR A 51 -10.81 8.94 -9.53
CA THR A 51 -11.95 9.48 -10.28
C THR A 51 -11.84 10.99 -10.51
N GLU A 52 -11.28 11.73 -9.56
CA GLU A 52 -10.98 13.15 -9.71
C GLU A 52 -9.95 13.38 -10.83
N GLN A 53 -8.87 12.60 -10.86
CA GLN A 53 -7.88 12.63 -11.95
C GLN A 53 -8.49 12.22 -13.30
N ALA A 54 -9.47 11.31 -13.31
CA ALA A 54 -10.17 10.94 -14.53
C ALA A 54 -10.97 12.12 -15.09
N ILE A 55 -11.68 12.88 -14.25
CA ILE A 55 -12.33 14.14 -14.65
C ILE A 55 -11.30 15.11 -15.22
N GLN A 56 -10.18 15.31 -14.51
CA GLN A 56 -9.13 16.22 -14.94
C GLN A 56 -8.53 15.86 -16.31
N THR A 57 -8.41 14.56 -16.60
CA THR A 57 -7.92 14.05 -17.89
C THR A 57 -8.88 14.40 -19.05
N TYR A 58 -10.18 14.49 -18.79
CA TYR A 58 -11.19 14.89 -19.78
C TYR A 58 -11.34 16.42 -19.89
N GLY A 59 -10.71 17.19 -19.00
CA GLY A 59 -10.87 18.65 -18.94
C GLY A 59 -12.32 19.06 -18.67
N GLY A 60 -12.81 20.12 -19.33
CA GLY A 60 -14.19 20.60 -19.14
C GLY A 60 -15.26 19.55 -19.47
N TYR A 61 -14.97 18.64 -20.41
CA TYR A 61 -15.87 17.52 -20.74
C TYR A 61 -16.00 16.51 -19.59
N GLY A 62 -15.00 16.43 -18.71
CA GLY A 62 -15.09 15.58 -17.52
C GLY A 62 -16.08 16.10 -16.48
N TYR A 63 -16.45 17.38 -16.56
CA TYR A 63 -17.37 18.03 -15.61
C TYR A 63 -18.85 17.93 -16.04
N ILE A 64 -19.10 17.58 -17.32
CA ILE A 64 -20.47 17.43 -17.83
C ILE A 64 -20.90 15.97 -17.80
N SER A 65 -22.21 15.74 -17.68
CA SER A 65 -22.80 14.39 -17.55
C SER A 65 -22.83 13.58 -18.86
N GLU A 66 -22.26 14.10 -19.95
CA GLU A 66 -22.12 13.34 -21.20
C GLU A 66 -21.07 12.21 -21.04
N TYR A 67 -20.06 12.42 -20.19
CA TYR A 67 -19.05 11.42 -19.87
C TYR A 67 -19.23 10.91 -18.44
N PRO A 68 -18.99 9.61 -18.17
CA PRO A 68 -19.38 8.99 -16.90
C PRO A 68 -18.44 9.32 -15.72
N VAL A 69 -17.33 10.03 -15.96
CA VAL A 69 -16.28 10.26 -14.95
C VAL A 69 -16.76 11.10 -13.75
N GLU A 70 -17.66 12.07 -13.98
CA GLU A 70 -18.29 12.82 -12.89
C GLU A 70 -19.16 11.93 -12.00
N GLN A 71 -19.90 11.00 -12.63
CA GLN A 71 -20.72 10.04 -11.90
C GLN A 71 -19.86 9.11 -11.07
N TYR A 72 -18.77 8.58 -11.62
CA TYR A 72 -17.85 7.72 -10.86
C TYR A 72 -17.32 8.40 -9.60
N MET A 73 -16.99 9.70 -9.67
CA MET A 73 -16.52 10.46 -8.52
C MET A 73 -17.60 10.64 -7.45
N ARG A 74 -18.85 10.91 -7.86
CA ARG A 74 -19.98 10.96 -6.93
C ARG A 74 -20.23 9.61 -6.27
N ASP A 75 -20.30 8.55 -7.07
CA ASP A 75 -20.67 7.21 -6.64
C ASP A 75 -19.59 6.60 -5.73
N VAL A 76 -18.30 6.87 -5.98
CA VAL A 76 -17.22 6.36 -5.13
C VAL A 76 -17.14 7.08 -3.78
N LYS A 77 -17.65 8.32 -3.66
CA LYS A 77 -17.47 9.12 -2.42
C LYS A 77 -18.08 8.45 -1.19
N ILE A 78 -19.24 7.81 -1.35
CA ILE A 78 -19.95 7.13 -0.25
C ILE A 78 -19.10 6.04 0.40
N THR A 79 -18.16 5.44 -0.34
CA THR A 79 -17.31 4.36 0.16
C THR A 79 -16.37 4.80 1.28
N SER A 80 -16.06 6.10 1.37
CA SER A 80 -15.28 6.68 2.47
C SER A 80 -16.11 6.90 3.76
N LEU A 81 -17.43 6.77 3.68
CA LEU A 81 -18.37 7.16 4.74
C LEU A 81 -19.08 5.95 5.38
N TYR A 82 -19.66 5.05 4.57
CA TYR A 82 -20.39 3.89 5.09
C TYR A 82 -19.46 2.83 5.72
N GLU A 83 -20.04 1.83 6.40
CA GLU A 83 -19.28 0.71 7.01
C GLU A 83 -18.11 1.18 7.90
N GLY A 84 -18.33 2.29 8.60
CA GLY A 84 -17.32 3.01 9.38
C GLY A 84 -16.51 3.98 8.52
N THR A 85 -16.56 5.27 8.85
CA THR A 85 -15.83 6.32 8.12
C THR A 85 -14.33 6.05 8.08
N ASN A 86 -13.61 6.63 7.12
CA ASN A 86 -12.17 6.40 7.00
C ASN A 86 -11.37 6.80 8.25
N GLY A 87 -11.83 7.83 8.98
CA GLY A 87 -11.28 8.17 10.29
C GLY A 87 -11.52 7.08 11.35
N ILE A 88 -12.71 6.46 11.37
CA ILE A 88 -13.00 5.34 12.27
C ILE A 88 -12.14 4.12 11.93
N GLN A 89 -11.93 3.81 10.65
CA GLN A 89 -11.02 2.73 10.24
C GLN A 89 -9.57 3.00 10.67
N ALA A 90 -9.14 4.25 10.58
CA ALA A 90 -7.82 4.66 11.02
C ALA A 90 -7.66 4.52 12.55
N LEU A 91 -8.67 4.95 13.32
CA LEU A 91 -8.71 4.76 14.77
C LEU A 91 -8.77 3.30 15.17
N ASP A 92 -9.49 2.47 14.42
CA ASP A 92 -9.51 1.01 14.62
C ASP A 92 -8.11 0.42 14.44
N LEU A 93 -7.47 0.70 13.31
CA LEU A 93 -6.13 0.24 13.01
C LEU A 93 -5.16 0.66 14.14
N MET A 94 -5.12 1.95 14.45
CA MET A 94 -4.21 2.53 15.43
C MET A 94 -4.49 2.06 16.87
N GLY A 95 -5.75 2.19 17.31
CA GLY A 95 -6.14 2.01 18.71
C GLY A 95 -6.44 0.57 19.10
N ARG A 96 -6.85 -0.28 18.15
CA ARG A 96 -7.23 -1.68 18.44
C ARG A 96 -6.30 -2.68 17.77
N LYS A 97 -6.09 -2.59 16.45
CA LYS A 97 -5.35 -3.63 15.71
C LYS A 97 -3.85 -3.64 16.04
N LEU A 98 -3.21 -2.47 16.12
CA LEU A 98 -1.78 -2.39 16.47
C LEU A 98 -1.47 -2.84 17.90
N GLY A 99 -2.39 -2.68 18.86
CA GLY A 99 -2.19 -3.10 20.25
C GLY A 99 -2.60 -4.55 20.53
N THR A 100 -3.29 -5.21 19.60
CA THR A 100 -3.85 -6.55 19.80
C THR A 100 -2.76 -7.57 20.11
N LYS A 101 -2.98 -8.39 21.16
CA LYS A 101 -2.02 -9.40 21.65
C LYS A 101 -0.61 -8.81 21.90
N GLY A 102 -0.53 -7.60 22.44
CA GLY A 102 0.76 -6.93 22.70
C GLY A 102 1.51 -6.51 21.43
N GLY A 103 0.79 -6.25 20.34
CA GLY A 103 1.36 -5.86 19.05
C GLY A 103 1.81 -7.02 18.16
N MET A 104 1.47 -8.25 18.53
CA MET A 104 1.82 -9.46 17.77
C MET A 104 1.37 -9.40 16.31
N LEU A 105 0.17 -8.86 16.03
CA LEU A 105 -0.32 -8.75 14.66
C LEU A 105 0.59 -7.86 13.81
N PHE A 106 0.96 -6.68 14.35
CA PHE A 106 1.83 -5.75 13.64
C PHE A 106 3.23 -6.33 13.46
N MET A 107 3.78 -6.99 14.49
CA MET A 107 5.06 -7.68 14.39
C MET A 107 5.04 -8.76 13.30
N GLN A 108 3.97 -9.54 13.19
CA GLN A 108 3.82 -10.54 12.13
C GLN A 108 3.78 -9.90 10.74
N PHE A 109 2.99 -8.83 10.56
CA PHE A 109 2.97 -8.07 9.31
C PHE A 109 4.37 -7.55 8.94
N MET A 110 5.10 -7.01 9.91
CA MET A 110 6.46 -6.50 9.71
C MET A 110 7.46 -7.62 9.37
N GLN A 111 7.29 -8.81 9.94
CA GLN A 111 8.09 -9.99 9.59
C GLN A 111 7.82 -10.46 8.16
N ASP A 112 6.56 -10.50 7.73
CA ASP A 112 6.21 -10.90 6.36
C ASP A 112 6.77 -9.90 5.34
N LEU A 113 6.70 -8.60 5.64
CA LEU A 113 7.31 -7.55 4.83
C LEU A 113 8.85 -7.66 4.82
N ALA A 114 9.48 -7.94 5.97
CA ALA A 114 10.92 -8.17 6.06
C ALA A 114 11.34 -9.39 5.24
N ALA A 115 10.59 -10.50 5.32
CA ALA A 115 10.87 -11.71 4.57
C ALA A 115 10.83 -11.45 3.06
N PHE A 116 9.82 -10.70 2.59
CA PHE A 116 9.76 -10.26 1.20
C PHE A 116 10.97 -9.42 0.80
N VAL A 117 11.32 -8.42 1.61
CA VAL A 117 12.47 -7.54 1.35
C VAL A 117 13.76 -8.34 1.27
N GLN A 118 14.04 -9.18 2.28
CA GLN A 118 15.30 -9.94 2.32
C GLN A 118 15.40 -10.98 1.20
N GLY A 119 14.27 -11.58 0.81
CA GLY A 119 14.21 -12.52 -0.31
C GLY A 119 14.47 -11.87 -1.68
N ASN A 120 14.19 -10.57 -1.83
CA ASN A 120 14.19 -9.91 -3.15
C ASN A 120 15.17 -8.73 -3.28
N LYS A 121 15.87 -8.32 -2.21
CA LYS A 121 16.85 -7.22 -2.26
C LYS A 121 17.99 -7.44 -3.25
N GLY A 122 18.30 -8.70 -3.56
CA GLY A 122 19.33 -9.09 -4.53
C GLY A 122 18.83 -9.23 -5.97
N HIS A 123 17.55 -8.97 -6.24
CA HIS A 123 16.99 -9.06 -7.58
C HIS A 123 17.68 -8.04 -8.50
N GLU A 124 18.16 -8.48 -9.67
CA GLU A 124 18.95 -7.65 -10.59
C GLU A 124 18.24 -6.34 -10.97
N THR A 125 17.00 -6.45 -11.45
CA THR A 125 16.21 -5.28 -11.86
C THR A 125 15.46 -4.61 -10.71
N LEU A 126 14.83 -5.39 -9.81
CA LEU A 126 13.90 -4.87 -8.80
C LEU A 126 14.56 -4.56 -7.45
N GLY A 127 15.80 -5.00 -7.21
CA GLY A 127 16.53 -4.81 -5.95
C GLY A 127 16.56 -3.37 -5.44
N PRO A 128 16.84 -2.35 -6.29
CA PRO A 128 16.76 -0.95 -5.88
C PRO A 128 15.36 -0.53 -5.39
N LEU A 129 14.28 -1.02 -6.00
CA LEU A 129 12.91 -0.73 -5.56
C LEU A 129 12.59 -1.38 -4.21
N VAL A 130 13.07 -2.62 -4.03
CA VAL A 130 12.94 -3.35 -2.77
C VAL A 130 13.69 -2.65 -1.64
N ALA A 131 14.85 -2.06 -1.92
CA ALA A 131 15.58 -1.25 -0.94
C ALA A 131 14.79 0.02 -0.50
N GLU A 132 14.05 0.67 -1.41
CA GLU A 132 13.17 1.79 -1.03
C GLU A 132 11.98 1.33 -0.16
N LEU A 133 11.45 0.12 -0.43
CA LEU A 133 10.43 -0.50 0.42
C LEU A 133 10.97 -0.81 1.82
N GLU A 134 12.21 -1.32 1.93
CA GLU A 134 12.89 -1.55 3.21
C GLU A 134 13.00 -0.28 4.04
N LYS A 135 13.39 0.85 3.43
CA LYS A 135 13.45 2.16 4.11
C LYS A 135 12.08 2.58 4.65
N ALA A 136 11.01 2.38 3.86
CA ALA A 136 9.65 2.71 4.29
C ALA A 136 9.17 1.78 5.42
N GLN A 137 9.50 0.49 5.34
CA GLN A 137 9.26 -0.48 6.40
C GLN A 137 9.94 -0.06 7.72
N MET A 138 11.23 0.29 7.68
CA MET A 138 11.97 0.71 8.87
C MET A 138 11.34 1.95 9.53
N LYS A 139 10.88 2.93 8.74
CA LYS A 139 10.18 4.11 9.25
C LYS A 139 8.83 3.77 9.89
N LEU A 140 8.09 2.79 9.36
CA LEU A 140 6.86 2.29 9.99
C LEU A 140 7.16 1.68 11.36
N ALA A 141 8.20 0.84 11.44
CA ALA A 141 8.63 0.22 12.70
C ALA A 141 8.96 1.30 13.74
N GLU A 142 9.76 2.28 13.33
CA GLU A 142 10.19 3.38 14.20
C GLU A 142 9.00 4.20 14.73
N ALA A 143 8.02 4.51 13.87
CA ALA A 143 6.83 5.26 14.27
C ALA A 143 6.04 4.51 15.36
N VAL A 144 5.77 3.21 15.15
CA VAL A 144 5.01 2.39 16.11
C VAL A 144 5.79 2.19 17.42
N MET A 145 7.10 1.97 17.35
CA MET A 145 7.97 1.84 18.53
C MET A 145 8.09 3.15 19.33
N GLY A 146 7.82 4.29 18.71
CA GLY A 146 7.79 5.60 19.38
C GLY A 146 6.54 5.84 20.22
N PHE A 147 5.41 5.17 19.93
CA PHE A 147 4.13 5.43 20.59
C PHE A 147 4.14 5.16 22.11
N PRO A 148 4.74 4.08 22.65
CA PRO A 148 4.83 3.87 24.08
C PRO A 148 5.47 5.04 24.85
N ALA A 149 6.45 5.72 24.25
CA ALA A 149 7.08 6.89 24.86
C ALA A 149 6.11 8.07 24.98
N THR A 150 5.24 8.27 23.99
CA THR A 150 4.21 9.32 24.03
C THR A 150 3.16 9.04 25.11
N MET A 151 2.77 7.77 25.29
CA MET A 151 1.85 7.36 26.35
C MET A 151 2.44 7.59 27.75
N LYS A 152 3.73 7.27 27.93
CA LYS A 152 4.45 7.47 29.19
C LYS A 152 4.63 8.96 29.53
N ALA A 153 4.81 9.81 28.53
CA ALA A 153 4.92 11.26 28.73
C ALA A 153 3.64 11.86 29.34
N GLY A 154 2.47 11.27 29.05
CA GLY A 154 1.19 11.70 29.58
C GLY A 154 0.69 13.02 28.97
N GLY A 155 -0.36 13.59 29.56
CA GLY A 155 -0.96 14.84 29.08
C GLY A 155 -1.47 14.75 27.64
N LEU A 156 -1.35 15.85 26.89
CA LEU A 156 -1.76 15.90 25.48
C LEU A 156 -0.86 15.03 24.58
N GLU A 157 0.40 14.78 24.94
CA GLU A 157 1.27 13.92 24.12
C GLU A 157 0.76 12.47 24.07
N ALA A 158 0.05 12.01 25.10
CA ALA A 158 -0.53 10.66 25.12
C ALA A 158 -1.56 10.42 24.00
N VAL A 159 -2.16 11.46 23.43
CA VAL A 159 -3.10 11.30 22.30
C VAL A 159 -2.42 11.33 20.92
N THR A 160 -1.09 11.49 20.87
CA THR A 160 -0.30 11.53 19.61
C THR A 160 -0.65 10.38 18.65
N PRO A 161 -0.75 9.10 19.08
CA PRO A 161 -1.08 8.02 18.14
C PRO A 161 -2.45 8.21 17.51
N ILE A 162 -3.45 8.60 18.30
CA ILE A 162 -4.84 8.82 17.86
C ILE A 162 -4.93 10.03 16.92
N LEU A 163 -4.26 11.14 17.24
CA LEU A 163 -4.20 12.32 16.37
C LEU A 163 -3.59 12.01 15.00
N ASN A 164 -2.69 11.03 14.95
CA ASN A 164 -1.98 10.63 13.74
C ASN A 164 -2.55 9.34 13.10
N ALA A 165 -3.73 8.87 13.54
CA ALA A 165 -4.30 7.62 13.05
C ALA A 165 -4.52 7.64 11.53
N THR A 166 -5.17 8.67 11.00
CA THR A 166 -5.45 8.83 9.56
C THR A 166 -4.17 8.90 8.71
N PRO A 167 -3.21 9.81 8.99
CA PRO A 167 -1.95 9.83 8.24
C PRO A 167 -1.16 8.51 8.36
N PHE A 168 -1.16 7.88 9.53
CA PHE A 168 -0.52 6.58 9.70
C PHE A 168 -1.16 5.49 8.82
N LEU A 169 -2.49 5.43 8.74
CA LEU A 169 -3.19 4.50 7.84
C LEU A 169 -2.83 4.76 6.38
N GLU A 170 -2.72 6.02 5.96
CA GLU A 170 -2.29 6.37 4.61
C GLU A 170 -0.86 5.88 4.31
N ALA A 171 0.07 6.11 5.25
CA ALA A 171 1.44 5.63 5.13
C ALA A 171 1.51 4.09 5.04
N MET A 172 0.75 3.36 5.87
CA MET A 172 0.63 1.91 5.76
C MET A 172 0.07 1.48 4.40
N GLY A 173 -0.94 2.18 3.89
CA GLY A 173 -1.52 1.91 2.57
C GLY A 173 -0.51 2.07 1.43
N HIS A 174 0.32 3.12 1.47
CA HIS A 174 1.44 3.29 0.53
C HIS A 174 2.42 2.11 0.58
N VAL A 175 2.82 1.69 1.78
CA VAL A 175 3.74 0.55 1.96
C VAL A 175 3.10 -0.75 1.46
N CYS A 176 1.86 -1.05 1.83
CA CYS A 176 1.14 -2.25 1.39
C CYS A 176 0.97 -2.30 -0.13
N VAL A 177 0.61 -1.18 -0.76
CA VAL A 177 0.45 -1.11 -2.22
C VAL A 177 1.80 -1.24 -2.93
N SER A 178 2.85 -0.62 -2.42
CA SER A 178 4.21 -0.79 -2.96
C SER A 178 4.64 -2.25 -2.87
N TRP A 179 4.44 -2.89 -1.72
CA TRP A 179 4.75 -4.31 -1.52
C TRP A 179 4.08 -5.21 -2.57
N VAL A 180 2.75 -5.14 -2.73
CA VAL A 180 2.05 -6.01 -3.70
C VAL A 180 2.36 -5.65 -5.16
N LEU A 181 2.72 -4.40 -5.46
CA LEU A 181 3.17 -4.01 -6.81
C LEU A 181 4.54 -4.61 -7.11
N GLN A 182 5.48 -4.55 -6.17
CA GLN A 182 6.81 -5.13 -6.33
C GLN A 182 6.74 -6.66 -6.39
N ASP A 183 5.90 -7.31 -5.58
CA ASP A 183 5.60 -8.76 -5.62
C ASP A 183 5.16 -9.20 -7.03
N MET A 184 4.17 -8.50 -7.61
CA MET A 184 3.76 -8.74 -8.99
C MET A 184 4.86 -8.42 -10.02
N ALA A 185 5.67 -7.39 -9.79
CA ALA A 185 6.71 -6.97 -10.72
C ALA A 185 7.88 -7.95 -10.78
N ILE A 186 8.24 -8.58 -9.66
CA ILE A 186 9.24 -9.66 -9.63
C ILE A 186 8.77 -10.82 -10.50
N LEU A 187 7.53 -11.28 -10.30
CA LEU A 187 6.95 -12.33 -11.14
C LEU A 187 6.87 -11.91 -12.62
N ALA A 188 6.46 -10.68 -12.89
CA ALA A 188 6.37 -10.15 -14.25
C ALA A 188 7.74 -10.08 -14.94
N GLN A 189 8.79 -9.68 -14.22
CA GLN A 189 10.15 -9.65 -14.75
C GLN A 189 10.61 -11.05 -15.15
N SER A 190 10.44 -12.05 -14.28
CA SER A 190 10.80 -13.44 -14.61
C SER A 190 10.03 -13.98 -15.83
N LYS A 191 8.75 -13.61 -15.98
CA LYS A 191 7.95 -13.99 -17.16
C LYS A 191 8.40 -13.27 -18.43
N LEU A 192 8.78 -12.01 -18.33
CA LEU A 192 9.33 -11.25 -19.45
C LEU A 192 10.67 -11.81 -19.91
N ASP A 193 11.56 -12.14 -18.98
CA ASP A 193 12.87 -12.73 -19.27
C ASP A 193 12.72 -14.07 -20.01
N ALA A 194 11.80 -14.92 -19.56
CA ALA A 194 11.50 -16.18 -20.24
C ALA A 194 10.98 -15.99 -21.68
N LEU A 195 10.16 -14.96 -21.93
CA LEU A 195 9.68 -14.64 -23.28
C LEU A 195 10.81 -14.16 -24.20
N LEU A 196 11.74 -13.36 -23.67
CA LEU A 196 12.90 -12.89 -24.41
C LEU A 196 13.83 -14.05 -24.77
N GLU A 197 14.11 -14.93 -23.80
CA GLU A 197 14.94 -16.13 -23.99
C GLU A 197 14.34 -17.05 -25.07
N GLN A 198 13.03 -17.32 -25.01
CA GLN A 198 12.32 -18.13 -26.00
C GLN A 198 12.44 -17.55 -27.43
N LYS A 199 12.54 -16.23 -27.56
CA LYS A 199 12.66 -15.54 -28.85
C LYS A 199 14.11 -15.25 -29.24
N GLY A 200 15.09 -15.58 -28.39
CA GLY A 200 16.51 -15.30 -28.62
C GLY A 200 16.80 -13.79 -28.66
N ILE A 201 16.05 -12.98 -27.93
CA ILE A 201 16.20 -11.53 -27.90
C ILE A 201 17.06 -11.15 -26.70
N ASP A 202 18.21 -10.52 -26.97
CA ASP A 202 19.04 -9.93 -25.91
C ASP A 202 18.41 -8.62 -25.43
N ALA A 203 18.13 -8.53 -24.12
CA ALA A 203 17.61 -7.32 -23.48
C ALA A 203 18.56 -6.11 -23.57
N SER A 204 19.85 -6.35 -23.82
CA SER A 204 20.84 -5.29 -24.04
C SER A 204 20.69 -4.60 -25.41
N ASP A 205 20.16 -5.32 -26.41
CA ASP A 205 19.77 -4.73 -27.70
C ASP A 205 18.45 -3.98 -27.54
N LYS A 206 18.55 -2.70 -27.19
CA LYS A 206 17.42 -1.81 -26.96
C LYS A 206 16.46 -1.73 -28.15
N LYS A 207 16.94 -1.91 -29.39
CA LYS A 207 16.10 -1.81 -30.59
C LYS A 207 15.27 -3.08 -30.74
N ALA A 208 15.91 -4.25 -30.67
CA ALA A 208 15.21 -5.54 -30.74
C ALA A 208 14.26 -5.72 -29.56
N TYR A 209 14.71 -5.37 -28.35
CA TYR A 209 13.91 -5.41 -27.13
C TYR A 209 12.65 -4.55 -27.25
N ARG A 210 12.78 -3.30 -27.69
CA ARG A 210 11.64 -2.40 -27.85
C ARG A 210 10.68 -2.87 -28.93
N ALA A 211 11.19 -3.30 -30.09
CA ALA A 211 10.35 -3.81 -31.16
C ALA A 211 9.52 -5.02 -30.69
N PHE A 212 10.12 -5.91 -29.91
CA PHE A 212 9.41 -7.06 -29.32
C PHE A 212 8.33 -6.66 -28.32
N LEU A 213 8.61 -5.69 -27.44
CA LEU A 213 7.60 -5.18 -26.51
C LEU A 213 6.41 -4.53 -27.24
N GLU A 214 6.64 -3.89 -28.39
CA GLU A 214 5.59 -3.25 -29.17
C GLU A 214 4.71 -4.30 -29.88
N ASP A 215 5.32 -5.39 -30.38
CA ASP A 215 4.67 -6.47 -31.15
C ASP A 215 4.01 -7.55 -30.29
N ASN A 216 4.49 -7.78 -29.06
CA ASN A 216 3.96 -8.83 -28.17
C ASN A 216 3.20 -8.25 -26.97
N ASP A 217 1.88 -8.46 -26.94
CA ASP A 217 1.01 -7.91 -25.89
C ASP A 217 1.26 -8.49 -24.49
N GLU A 218 1.70 -9.75 -24.39
CA GLU A 218 2.02 -10.38 -23.11
C GLU A 218 3.31 -9.79 -22.52
N ALA A 219 4.35 -9.63 -23.36
CA ALA A 219 5.59 -8.96 -22.98
C ALA A 219 5.34 -7.50 -22.58
N LYS A 220 4.51 -6.79 -23.34
CA LYS A 220 4.04 -5.42 -23.04
C LYS A 220 3.36 -5.33 -21.68
N PHE A 221 2.48 -6.29 -21.37
CA PHE A 221 1.80 -6.36 -20.08
C PHE A 221 2.79 -6.54 -18.92
N PHE A 222 3.71 -7.51 -19.02
CA PHE A 222 4.69 -7.77 -17.97
C PHE A 222 5.65 -6.60 -17.78
N TYR A 223 6.16 -6.04 -18.86
CA TYR A 223 6.96 -4.81 -18.83
C TYR A 223 6.20 -3.68 -18.12
N GLY A 224 4.92 -3.47 -18.46
CA GLY A 224 4.07 -2.48 -17.81
C GLY A 224 3.89 -2.68 -16.30
N LYS A 225 3.89 -3.94 -15.80
CA LYS A 225 3.86 -4.23 -14.36
C LYS A 225 5.12 -3.77 -13.66
N VAL A 226 6.28 -4.03 -14.26
CA VAL A 226 7.58 -3.59 -13.74
C VAL A 226 7.63 -2.06 -13.69
N GLN A 227 7.22 -1.38 -14.78
CA GLN A 227 7.19 0.08 -14.82
C GLN A 227 6.20 0.68 -13.80
N SER A 228 5.03 0.07 -13.62
CA SER A 228 4.04 0.51 -12.64
C SER A 228 4.56 0.43 -11.21
N ALA A 229 5.30 -0.64 -10.88
CA ALA A 229 5.92 -0.79 -9.56
C ALA A 229 7.05 0.22 -9.35
N ALA A 230 7.89 0.46 -10.37
CA ALA A 230 8.93 1.47 -10.33
C ALA A 230 8.36 2.87 -10.12
N TRP A 231 7.34 3.25 -10.92
CA TRP A 231 6.71 4.56 -10.79
C TRP A 231 6.10 4.76 -9.40
N PHE A 232 5.36 3.78 -8.87
CA PHE A 232 4.75 3.88 -7.55
C PHE A 232 5.82 3.99 -6.45
N THR A 233 6.89 3.20 -6.55
CA THR A 233 7.99 3.21 -5.58
C THR A 233 8.73 4.55 -5.57
N HIS A 234 8.92 5.19 -6.73
CA HIS A 234 9.64 6.46 -6.80
C HIS A 234 8.77 7.69 -6.56
N ASN A 235 7.47 7.64 -6.84
CA ASN A 235 6.59 8.82 -6.81
C ASN A 235 5.60 8.81 -5.66
N ILE A 236 5.20 7.65 -5.16
CA ILE A 236 4.12 7.52 -4.17
C ILE A 236 4.66 7.02 -2.83
N LEU A 237 5.51 6.00 -2.81
CA LEU A 237 6.09 5.48 -1.57
C LEU A 237 6.85 6.54 -0.75
N PRO A 238 7.56 7.52 -1.32
CA PRO A 238 8.25 8.55 -0.53
C PRO A 238 7.31 9.40 0.32
N HIS A 239 6.02 9.50 -0.05
CA HIS A 239 5.02 10.19 0.78
C HIS A 239 4.86 9.50 2.14
N ALA A 240 4.98 8.16 2.20
CA ALA A 240 4.98 7.44 3.48
C ALA A 240 6.14 7.91 4.38
N HIS A 241 7.31 8.21 3.82
CA HIS A 241 8.45 8.71 4.59
C HIS A 241 8.17 10.08 5.19
N ALA A 242 7.56 10.97 4.39
CA ALA A 242 7.19 12.31 4.82
C ALA A 242 6.13 12.23 5.92
N ILE A 243 5.04 11.49 5.68
CA ILE A 243 3.96 11.30 6.64
C ILE A 243 4.50 10.73 7.96
N LEU A 244 5.26 9.63 7.94
CA LEU A 244 5.83 9.03 9.15
C LEU A 244 6.83 9.96 9.84
N GLY A 245 7.53 10.81 9.07
CA GLY A 245 8.37 11.87 9.62
C GLY A 245 7.58 12.90 10.43
N THR A 246 6.39 13.30 9.97
CA THR A 246 5.54 14.26 10.69
C THR A 246 5.04 13.72 12.03
N ILE A 247 4.76 12.41 12.13
CA ILE A 247 4.30 11.77 13.38
C ILE A 247 5.32 11.94 14.51
N LYS A 248 6.63 11.99 14.18
CA LYS A 248 7.72 12.15 15.16
C LYS A 248 7.72 13.52 15.85
N SER A 249 7.09 14.54 15.25
CA SER A 249 6.98 15.86 15.86
C SER A 249 6.18 15.84 17.17
N LYS A 250 5.31 14.84 17.34
CA LYS A 250 4.33 14.77 18.44
C LYS A 250 3.48 16.05 18.54
N ASP A 251 3.22 16.67 17.40
CA ASP A 251 2.45 17.90 17.36
C ASP A 251 1.03 17.66 17.90
N VAL A 252 0.65 18.50 18.85
CA VAL A 252 -0.67 18.53 19.49
C VAL A 252 -1.30 19.91 19.36
N SER A 253 -0.83 20.72 18.40
CA SER A 253 -1.25 22.12 18.24
C SER A 253 -2.75 22.25 18.01
N ALA A 254 -3.35 21.32 17.25
CA ALA A 254 -4.79 21.24 17.02
C ALA A 254 -5.61 21.12 18.32
N MET A 255 -5.05 20.49 19.36
CA MET A 255 -5.71 20.33 20.67
C MET A 255 -5.58 21.57 21.58
N LYS A 256 -4.73 22.53 21.19
CA LYS A 256 -4.48 23.77 21.93
C LYS A 256 -5.25 24.96 21.37
N VAL A 257 -5.99 24.78 20.26
CA VAL A 257 -6.81 25.84 19.66
C VAL A 257 -7.91 26.24 20.63
N ILE A 258 -8.04 27.56 20.86
CA ILE A 258 -9.10 28.16 21.66
C ILE A 258 -10.14 28.72 20.69
N PHE A 259 -11.40 28.31 20.84
CA PHE A 259 -12.55 28.78 20.06
C PHE A 259 -13.37 29.80 20.85
#